data_AF-A0A7V0SSH2-F1
#
_entry.id   AF-A0A7V0SSH2-F1
#
_cell.length_a   1.000
_cell.length_b   1.000
_cell.length_c   1.000
_cell.angle_alpha   90.00
_cell.angle_beta   90.00
_cell.angle_gamma   90.00
#
_symmetry.space_group_name_H-M   'P 1'
#
loop_
_entity.id
_entity.type
_entity.pdbx_description
1 polymer ?
#
loop_
_entity_poly.entity_id
_entity_poly.type
_entity_poly.pdbx_seq_one_letter_code
_entity_poly.pdbx_strand_id
1 'polypeptide(L)'
;MKPVKFNKEKDQREEIVIQRLKDIRTAQVQYRNMYEYYTPSLDSLIEFVMNGKLPIIKLLADPNDTTFTKHIKDTIGYATVKDTLFGNREDFDPARLKYIPFSNGEIFTMTVDTIDRGGVMVNVIEVFAPKEAYLKGMDEKMIEKIAIDGRRFGSMTQPSTDGNWE
;
A
#
# COMPACT_ATOMS: atom_id res chain seq x y z
N MET A 1 21.44 4.13 29.32
CA MET A 1 20.40 3.16 28.88
C MET A 1 19.16 3.79 28.21
N LYS A 2 18.82 5.06 28.42
CA LYS A 2 17.65 5.71 27.77
C LYS A 2 17.63 5.67 26.22
N PRO A 3 18.77 5.87 25.50
CA PRO A 3 18.76 5.88 24.03
C PRO A 3 18.46 4.51 23.40
N VAL A 4 18.91 3.43 24.04
CA VAL A 4 18.72 2.06 23.52
C VAL A 4 17.25 1.65 23.59
N LYS A 5 16.54 2.03 24.66
CA LYS A 5 15.10 1.78 24.79
C LYS A 5 14.29 2.58 23.76
N PHE A 6 14.65 3.85 23.56
CA PHE A 6 14.02 4.70 22.55
C PHE A 6 14.18 4.11 21.14
N ASN A 7 15.40 3.76 20.73
CA ASN A 7 15.63 3.19 19.41
C ASN A 7 14.85 1.89 19.21
N LYS A 8 14.85 1.00 20.21
CA LYS A 8 14.09 -0.25 20.13
C LYS A 8 12.59 -0.01 19.94
N GLU A 9 11.99 0.88 20.71
CA GLU A 9 10.57 1.20 20.58
C GLU A 9 10.27 1.90 19.26
N LYS A 10 11.13 2.83 18.83
CA LYS A 10 11.01 3.52 17.54
C LYS A 10 11.00 2.52 16.39
N ASP A 11 11.96 1.62 16.37
CA ASP A 11 12.11 0.62 15.29
C ASP A 11 10.89 -0.32 15.26
N GLN A 12 10.39 -0.74 16.42
CA GLN A 12 9.16 -1.54 16.52
C GLN A 12 7.93 -0.80 15.97
N ARG A 13 7.76 0.47 16.33
CA ARG A 13 6.63 1.27 15.83
C ARG A 13 6.75 1.53 14.33
N GLU A 14 7.95 1.84 13.85
CA GLU A 14 8.23 2.05 12.43
C GLU A 14 7.95 0.80 11.61
N GLU A 15 8.33 -0.39 12.08
CA GLU A 15 8.06 -1.65 11.39
C GLU A 15 6.56 -1.88 11.17
N ILE A 16 5.74 -1.61 12.19
CA ILE A 16 4.27 -1.74 12.10
C ILE A 16 3.67 -0.70 11.14
N VAL A 17 4.18 0.53 11.14
CA VAL A 17 3.75 1.59 10.22
C VAL A 17 4.15 1.26 8.77
N ILE A 18 5.38 0.78 8.56
CA ILE A 18 5.88 0.33 7.26
C ILE A 18 5.01 -0.82 6.75
N GLN A 19 4.66 -1.79 7.60
CA GLN A 19 3.77 -2.86 7.19
C GLN A 19 2.40 -2.33 6.75
N ARG A 20 1.84 -1.34 7.46
CA ARG A 20 0.58 -0.71 7.08
C ARG A 20 0.68 0.02 5.73
N LEU A 21 1.79 0.72 5.49
CA LEU A 21 2.07 1.36 4.21
C LEU A 21 2.22 0.34 3.07
N LYS A 22 2.86 -0.81 3.32
CA LYS A 22 2.92 -1.93 2.36
C LYS A 22 1.53 -2.47 2.05
N ASP A 23 0.64 -2.57 3.05
CA ASP A 23 -0.73 -3.01 2.83
C ASP A 23 -1.51 -2.03 1.93
N ILE A 24 -1.38 -0.72 2.20
CA ILE A 24 -1.98 0.34 1.36
C ILE A 24 -1.42 0.27 -0.06
N ARG A 25 -0.10 0.10 -0.21
CA ARG A 25 0.58 -0.06 -1.51
C ARG A 25 0.00 -1.22 -2.28
N THR A 26 -0.08 -2.41 -1.69
CA THR A 26 -0.62 -3.61 -2.34
C THR A 26 -2.07 -3.41 -2.78
N ALA A 27 -2.90 -2.80 -1.93
CA ALA A 27 -4.29 -2.50 -2.26
C ALA A 27 -4.39 -1.49 -3.43
N GLN A 28 -3.60 -0.43 -3.42
CA GLN A 28 -3.57 0.59 -4.48
C GLN A 28 -3.07 0.05 -5.81
N VAL A 29 -2.01 -0.77 -5.79
CA VAL A 29 -1.50 -1.46 -7.00
C VAL A 29 -2.58 -2.37 -7.58
N GLN A 30 -3.30 -3.12 -6.73
CA GLN A 30 -4.38 -3.97 -7.21
C GLN A 30 -5.57 -3.17 -7.75
N TYR A 31 -5.91 -2.04 -7.11
CA TYR A 31 -6.93 -1.13 -7.61
C TYR A 31 -6.54 -0.60 -9.00
N ARG A 32 -5.29 -0.15 -9.16
CA ARG A 32 -4.76 0.28 -10.46
C ARG A 32 -4.74 -0.84 -11.49
N ASN A 33 -4.44 -2.08 -11.12
CA ASN A 33 -4.49 -3.20 -12.06
C ASN A 33 -5.90 -3.46 -12.60
N MET A 34 -6.95 -3.14 -11.84
CA MET A 34 -8.34 -3.33 -12.22
C MET A 34 -8.95 -2.12 -12.94
N TYR A 35 -8.61 -0.90 -12.49
CA TYR A 35 -9.22 0.34 -12.96
C TYR A 35 -8.28 1.26 -13.75
N GLU A 36 -7.01 0.89 -13.91
CA GLU A 36 -5.94 1.62 -14.61
C GLU A 36 -5.41 2.90 -13.92
N TYR A 37 -6.06 3.37 -12.86
CA TYR A 37 -5.66 4.53 -12.05
C TYR A 37 -5.63 4.22 -10.54
N TYR A 38 -5.00 5.08 -9.72
CA TYR A 38 -5.00 4.96 -8.25
C TYR A 38 -6.22 5.67 -7.65
N THR A 39 -6.80 5.13 -6.57
CA THR A 39 -7.90 5.83 -5.90
C THR A 39 -7.38 6.96 -5.02
N PRO A 40 -7.94 8.18 -5.10
CA PRO A 40 -7.53 9.31 -4.26
C PRO A 40 -8.12 9.24 -2.84
N SER A 41 -9.08 8.35 -2.58
CA SER A 41 -9.74 8.21 -1.28
C SER A 41 -9.37 6.90 -0.59
N LEU A 42 -8.87 7.00 0.65
CA LEU A 42 -8.62 5.82 1.48
C LEU A 42 -9.91 5.09 1.83
N ASP A 43 -11.05 5.77 1.95
CA ASP A 43 -12.33 5.11 2.22
C ASP A 43 -12.78 4.26 1.03
N SER A 44 -12.63 4.77 -0.20
CA SER A 44 -12.91 4.00 -1.41
C SER A 44 -11.94 2.83 -1.58
N LEU A 45 -10.68 3.00 -1.18
CA LEU A 45 -9.71 1.89 -1.15
C LEU A 45 -10.14 0.80 -0.16
N ILE A 46 -10.61 1.18 1.02
CA ILE A 46 -11.12 0.25 2.03
C ILE A 46 -12.34 -0.50 1.51
N GLU A 47 -13.29 0.20 0.88
CA GLU A 47 -14.47 -0.41 0.28
C GLU A 47 -14.09 -1.41 -0.81
N PHE A 48 -13.11 -1.08 -1.66
CA PHE A 48 -12.57 -1.99 -2.65
C PHE A 48 -11.94 -3.23 -2.02
N VAL A 49 -11.17 -3.09 -0.94
CA VAL A 49 -10.58 -4.24 -0.25
C VAL A 49 -11.65 -5.12 0.39
N MET A 50 -12.68 -4.53 1.00
CA MET A 50 -13.76 -5.27 1.68
C MET A 50 -14.72 -5.98 0.71
N ASN A 51 -15.18 -5.27 -0.32
CA ASN A 51 -16.28 -5.70 -1.18
C ASN A 51 -15.85 -6.06 -2.61
N GLY A 52 -14.64 -5.67 -3.00
CA GLY A 52 -14.11 -5.89 -4.34
C GLY A 52 -13.98 -7.38 -4.65
N LYS A 53 -14.25 -7.73 -5.91
CA LYS A 53 -14.16 -9.09 -6.44
C LYS A 53 -13.15 -9.12 -7.58
N LEU A 54 -12.19 -10.03 -7.49
CA LEU A 54 -11.20 -10.26 -8.53
C LEU A 54 -11.58 -11.51 -9.33
N PRO A 55 -11.57 -11.45 -10.67
CA PRO A 55 -11.77 -12.64 -11.49
C PRO A 55 -10.59 -13.60 -11.32
N ILE A 56 -10.86 -14.85 -11.01
CA ILE A 56 -9.84 -15.91 -11.01
C ILE A 56 -9.70 -16.39 -12.46
N ILE A 57 -8.59 -16.03 -13.09
CA ILE A 57 -8.29 -16.42 -14.47
C ILE A 57 -7.50 -17.72 -14.46
N LYS A 58 -8.05 -18.75 -15.12
CA LYS A 58 -7.33 -19.97 -15.45
C LYS A 58 -6.81 -19.85 -16.87
N LEU A 59 -5.50 -19.97 -17.02
CA LEU A 59 -4.85 -20.08 -18.32
C LEU A 59 -4.92 -21.54 -18.76
N LEU A 60 -5.71 -21.80 -19.79
CA LEU A 60 -5.76 -23.10 -20.45
C LEU A 60 -4.86 -23.04 -21.70
N ALA A 61 -4.08 -24.09 -21.95
CA ALA A 61 -3.37 -24.22 -23.21
C ALA A 61 -4.39 -24.40 -24.33
N ASP A 62 -4.23 -23.66 -25.44
CA ASP A 62 -5.08 -23.83 -26.61
C ASP A 62 -4.79 -25.21 -27.23
N PRO A 63 -5.77 -26.13 -27.29
CA PRO A 63 -5.57 -27.47 -27.83
C PRO A 63 -5.22 -27.49 -29.33
N ASN A 64 -5.43 -26.37 -30.05
CA ASN A 64 -5.04 -26.22 -31.46
C ASN A 64 -3.67 -25.56 -31.66
N ASP A 65 -3.00 -25.16 -30.57
CA ASP A 65 -1.68 -24.54 -30.64
C ASP A 65 -0.56 -25.52 -30.24
N THR A 66 0.11 -26.07 -31.25
CA THR A 66 1.29 -26.93 -31.08
C THR A 66 2.54 -26.19 -30.59
N THR A 67 2.52 -24.85 -30.56
CA THR A 67 3.65 -24.03 -30.07
C THR A 67 3.55 -23.67 -28.59
N PHE A 68 2.43 -23.98 -27.94
CA PHE A 68 2.13 -23.62 -26.53
C PHE A 68 2.27 -22.12 -26.23
N THR A 69 2.13 -21.25 -27.24
CA THR A 69 2.27 -19.80 -27.06
C THR A 69 0.94 -19.11 -26.82
N LYS A 70 -0.18 -19.76 -27.19
CA LYS A 70 -1.54 -19.26 -27.02
C LYS A 70 -2.19 -19.89 -25.79
N HIS A 71 -2.65 -19.01 -24.90
CA HIS A 71 -3.45 -19.40 -23.75
C HIS A 71 -4.86 -18.83 -23.87
N ILE A 72 -5.85 -19.68 -23.65
CA ILE A 72 -7.24 -19.26 -23.48
C ILE A 72 -7.38 -18.80 -22.03
N LYS A 73 -7.78 -17.54 -21.85
CA LYS A 73 -8.11 -16.97 -20.55
C LYS A 73 -9.57 -17.30 -20.24
N ASP A 74 -9.78 -18.23 -19.31
CA ASP A 74 -11.12 -18.54 -18.82
C ASP A 74 -11.29 -18.03 -17.38
N THR A 75 -12.45 -17.42 -17.08
CA THR A 75 -12.75 -16.91 -15.74
C THR A 75 -13.56 -17.97 -14.99
N ILE A 76 -12.89 -18.68 -14.09
CA ILE A 76 -13.47 -19.85 -13.40
C ILE A 76 -14.18 -19.48 -12.09
N GLY A 77 -14.16 -18.20 -11.70
CA GLY A 77 -14.82 -17.72 -10.49
C GLY A 77 -14.35 -16.33 -10.09
N TYR A 78 -14.80 -15.90 -8.91
CA TYR A 78 -14.42 -14.64 -8.29
C TYR A 78 -13.93 -14.89 -6.87
N ALA A 79 -12.80 -14.28 -6.50
CA ALA A 79 -12.33 -14.20 -5.11
C ALA A 79 -12.52 -12.78 -4.59
N THR A 80 -12.65 -12.61 -3.28
CA THR A 80 -12.65 -11.27 -2.69
C THR A 80 -11.24 -10.68 -2.76
N VAL A 81 -11.13 -9.35 -2.88
CA VAL A 81 -9.84 -8.65 -2.85
C VAL A 81 -9.14 -8.94 -1.52
N LYS A 82 -9.88 -8.90 -0.41
CA LYS A 82 -9.36 -9.23 0.92
C LYS A 82 -8.69 -10.60 0.96
N ASP A 83 -9.38 -11.65 0.55
CA ASP A 83 -8.85 -13.01 0.62
C ASP A 83 -7.65 -13.19 -0.33
N THR A 84 -7.71 -12.57 -1.50
CA THR A 84 -6.65 -12.67 -2.51
C THR A 84 -5.37 -11.97 -2.08
N LEU A 85 -5.46 -10.77 -1.52
CA LEU A 85 -4.29 -9.96 -1.17
C LEU A 85 -3.79 -10.20 0.26
N PHE A 86 -4.71 -10.51 1.18
CA PHE A 86 -4.46 -10.51 2.62
C PHE A 86 -4.90 -11.81 3.32
N GLY A 87 -5.31 -12.85 2.57
CA GLY A 87 -5.83 -14.10 3.15
C GLY A 87 -4.87 -14.83 4.10
N ASN A 88 -3.56 -14.58 3.99
CA ASN A 88 -2.54 -15.15 4.89
C ASN A 88 -2.34 -14.35 6.19
N ARG A 89 -3.07 -13.24 6.39
CA ARG A 89 -2.94 -12.37 7.56
C ARG A 89 -4.22 -12.38 8.38
N GLU A 90 -4.23 -13.18 9.44
CA GLU A 90 -5.39 -13.29 10.34
C GLU A 90 -5.74 -11.96 11.02
N ASP A 91 -4.74 -11.15 11.37
CA ASP A 91 -4.93 -9.84 12.04
C ASP A 91 -5.25 -8.69 11.08
N PHE A 92 -5.50 -8.96 9.79
CA PHE A 92 -5.77 -7.90 8.83
C PHE A 92 -7.21 -7.38 8.93
N ASP A 93 -7.31 -6.14 9.40
CA ASP A 93 -8.55 -5.37 9.44
C ASP A 93 -8.52 -4.23 8.40
N PRO A 94 -9.30 -4.35 7.30
CA PRO A 94 -9.39 -3.31 6.28
C PRO A 94 -9.93 -1.98 6.83
N ALA A 95 -10.82 -2.00 7.83
CA ALA A 95 -11.41 -0.77 8.38
C ALA A 95 -10.36 0.12 9.06
N ARG A 96 -9.26 -0.49 9.52
CA ARG A 96 -8.14 0.20 10.15
C ARG A 96 -7.04 0.61 9.18
N LEU A 97 -7.16 0.28 7.90
CA LEU A 97 -6.11 0.51 6.90
C LEU A 97 -5.72 1.99 6.79
N LYS A 98 -6.68 2.90 6.96
CA LYS A 98 -6.46 4.35 6.86
C LYS A 98 -5.75 4.98 8.04
N TYR A 99 -5.72 4.33 9.21
CA TYR A 99 -5.19 4.94 10.42
C TYR A 99 -3.72 4.62 10.63
N ILE A 100 -2.95 5.65 11.00
CA ILE A 100 -1.55 5.52 11.39
C ILE A 100 -1.49 4.85 12.77
N PRO A 101 -0.82 3.70 12.92
CA PRO A 101 -0.63 3.07 14.22
C PRO A 101 0.00 4.04 15.25
N PHE A 102 -0.40 3.93 16.52
CA PHE A 102 0.11 4.74 17.64
C PHE A 102 -0.20 6.25 17.62
N SER A 103 -0.96 6.73 16.63
CA SER A 103 -1.23 8.16 16.44
C SER A 103 -2.46 8.71 17.16
N ASN A 104 -3.24 7.85 17.85
CA ASN A 104 -4.58 8.15 18.35
C ASN A 104 -5.59 8.50 17.24
N GLY A 105 -5.50 7.83 16.08
CA GLY A 105 -6.50 7.92 15.02
C GLY A 105 -6.19 8.92 13.92
N GLU A 106 -4.95 9.41 13.83
CA GLU A 106 -4.50 10.16 12.65
C GLU A 106 -4.50 9.25 11.42
N ILE A 107 -4.75 9.84 10.26
CA ILE A 107 -4.93 9.13 8.99
C ILE A 107 -3.71 9.37 8.10
N PHE A 108 -3.33 8.40 7.28
CA PHE A 108 -2.27 8.60 6.29
C PHE A 108 -2.66 9.70 5.30
N THR A 109 -1.72 10.59 4.99
CA THR A 109 -1.90 11.52 3.88
C THR A 109 -1.70 10.76 2.59
N MET A 110 -2.64 10.88 1.65
CA MET A 110 -2.55 10.24 0.34
C MET A 110 -2.85 11.24 -0.75
N THR A 111 -1.97 11.28 -1.74
CA THR A 111 -2.09 12.14 -2.91
C THR A 111 -1.94 11.29 -4.15
N VAL A 112 -2.81 11.50 -5.13
CA VAL A 112 -2.79 10.83 -6.43
C VAL A 112 -2.87 11.91 -7.50
N ASP A 113 -2.11 11.77 -8.56
CA ASP A 113 -2.15 12.68 -9.71
C ASP A 113 -1.69 11.96 -10.99
N THR A 114 -1.68 12.66 -12.11
CA THR A 114 -1.12 12.20 -13.39
C THR A 114 -0.09 13.19 -13.89
N ILE A 115 1.09 12.70 -14.26
CA ILE A 115 2.17 13.55 -14.80
C ILE A 115 2.47 13.18 -16.25
N ASP A 116 2.91 14.16 -17.03
CA ASP A 116 3.41 13.94 -18.39
C ASP A 116 4.86 13.45 -18.34
N ARG A 117 5.11 12.28 -18.92
CA ARG A 117 6.45 11.72 -19.14
C ARG A 117 6.68 11.48 -20.63
N GLY A 118 7.15 12.53 -21.30
CA GLY A 118 7.55 12.44 -22.72
C GLY A 118 6.37 12.27 -23.67
N GLY A 119 5.23 12.90 -23.37
CA GLY A 119 3.98 12.81 -24.12
C GLY A 119 3.05 11.69 -23.66
N VAL A 120 3.45 10.89 -22.67
CA VAL A 120 2.63 9.82 -22.08
C VAL A 120 2.22 10.21 -20.67
N MET A 121 0.92 10.26 -20.45
CA MET A 121 0.34 10.52 -19.13
C MET A 121 0.48 9.28 -18.24
N VAL A 122 1.14 9.43 -17.09
CA VAL A 122 1.36 8.34 -16.13
C VAL A 122 0.80 8.69 -14.76
N ASN A 123 0.09 7.73 -14.16
CA ASN A 123 -0.46 7.87 -12.81
C ASN A 123 0.65 7.83 -11.76
N VAL A 124 0.61 8.76 -10.82
CA VAL A 124 1.50 8.86 -9.67
C VAL A 124 0.71 8.84 -8.36
N ILE A 125 1.34 8.35 -7.31
CA ILE A 125 0.76 8.28 -5.97
C ILE A 125 1.86 8.54 -4.94
N GLU A 126 1.51 9.25 -3.88
CA GLU A 126 2.33 9.34 -2.67
C GLU A 126 1.43 9.09 -1.44
N VAL A 127 1.87 8.22 -0.54
CA VAL A 127 1.24 8.02 0.77
C VAL A 127 2.27 8.29 1.85
N PHE A 128 1.92 9.14 2.81
CA PHE A 128 2.83 9.67 3.83
C PHE A 128 2.29 9.49 5.25
N ALA A 129 3.21 9.12 6.15
CA ALA A 129 2.97 9.02 7.59
C ALA A 129 4.04 9.85 8.32
N PRO A 130 3.67 10.98 8.96
CA PRO A 130 4.64 11.81 9.68
C PRO A 130 5.19 11.07 10.91
N LYS A 131 6.49 11.27 11.21
CA LYS A 131 7.14 10.63 12.37
C LYS A 131 6.51 11.02 13.69
N GLU A 132 6.01 12.25 13.79
CA GLU A 132 5.37 12.79 14.98
C GLU A 132 4.07 12.03 15.29
N ALA A 133 3.37 11.55 14.25
CA ALA A 133 2.14 10.78 14.43
C ALA A 133 2.41 9.38 14.98
N TYR A 134 3.33 8.61 14.40
CA TYR A 134 3.54 7.23 14.85
C TYR A 134 4.51 7.09 16.05
N LEU A 135 5.33 8.11 16.32
CA LEU A 135 6.19 8.17 17.53
C LEU A 135 5.55 8.97 18.67
N LYS A 136 4.26 9.29 18.56
CA LYS A 136 3.52 10.06 19.55
C LYS A 136 3.67 9.47 20.96
N GLY A 137 3.93 10.35 21.93
CA GLY A 137 4.16 9.99 23.33
C GLY A 137 5.57 9.48 23.65
N MET A 138 6.48 9.41 22.67
CA MET A 138 7.91 9.17 22.92
C MET A 138 8.66 10.48 23.21
N ASP A 139 9.96 10.40 23.51
CA ASP A 139 10.79 11.57 23.85
C ASP A 139 10.92 12.51 22.63
N GLU A 140 10.26 13.68 22.69
CA GLU A 140 10.20 14.67 21.62
C GLU A 140 11.58 15.13 21.14
N LYS A 141 12.54 15.32 22.06
CA LYS A 141 13.91 15.74 21.71
C LYS A 141 14.67 14.66 20.95
N MET A 142 14.29 13.40 21.12
CA MET A 142 14.85 12.29 20.34
C MET A 142 14.15 12.17 18.99
N ILE A 143 12.84 12.45 18.90
CA ILE A 143 12.09 12.50 17.63
C ILE A 143 12.64 13.61 16.71
N GLU A 144 12.89 14.79 17.25
CA GLU A 144 13.48 15.92 16.51
C GLU A 144 14.83 15.58 15.87
N LYS A 145 15.62 14.71 16.51
CA LYS A 145 16.93 14.27 16.01
C LYS A 145 16.85 13.26 14.86
N ILE A 146 15.68 12.72 14.57
CA ILE A 146 15.48 11.81 13.44
C ILE A 146 15.55 12.63 12.15
N ALA A 147 16.47 12.27 11.25
CA ALA A 147 16.76 13.04 10.04
C ALA A 147 15.60 13.05 9.02
N ILE A 148 14.83 11.96 8.94
CA ILE A 148 13.66 11.89 8.07
C ILE A 148 12.45 12.54 8.74
N ASP A 149 11.50 13.01 7.94
CA ASP A 149 10.22 13.61 8.35
C ASP A 149 9.11 12.57 8.58
N GLY A 150 9.27 11.37 8.04
CA GLY A 150 8.28 10.31 8.19
C GLY A 150 8.54 9.13 7.27
N ARG A 151 7.56 8.23 7.20
CA ARG A 151 7.58 7.06 6.31
C ARG A 151 6.64 7.31 5.14
N ARG A 152 7.09 6.99 3.93
CA ARG A 152 6.34 7.25 2.71
C ARG A 152 6.60 6.23 1.64
N PHE A 153 5.62 5.99 0.77
CA PHE A 153 5.86 5.32 -0.49
C PHE A 153 5.30 6.10 -1.68
N GLY A 154 5.89 5.82 -2.82
CA GLY A 154 5.58 6.45 -4.09
C GLY A 154 6.20 7.84 -4.22
N SER A 155 5.78 8.56 -5.25
CA SER A 155 6.30 9.88 -5.56
C SER A 155 5.30 10.64 -6.41
N MET A 156 5.11 11.93 -6.13
CA MET A 156 4.33 12.82 -7.00
C MET A 156 5.08 13.27 -8.25
N THR A 157 6.39 13.01 -8.33
CA THR A 157 7.21 13.43 -9.48
C THR A 157 7.58 12.29 -10.38
N GLN A 158 7.53 11.03 -9.94
CA GLN A 158 7.93 9.84 -10.69
C GLN A 158 6.90 8.73 -10.55
N PRO A 159 6.66 7.91 -11.59
CA PRO A 159 5.76 6.75 -11.51
C PRO A 159 6.45 5.60 -10.75
N SER A 160 6.63 5.79 -9.44
CA SER A 160 7.18 4.82 -8.51
C SER A 160 6.18 4.55 -7.40
N THR A 161 6.23 3.34 -6.85
CA THR A 161 5.54 2.95 -5.63
C THR A 161 6.52 2.58 -4.51
N ASP A 162 7.81 2.86 -4.69
CA ASP A 162 8.89 2.44 -3.79
C ASP A 162 8.83 3.19 -2.46
N GLY A 163 9.38 2.58 -1.42
CA GLY A 163 9.28 3.08 -0.05
C GLY A 163 10.58 3.73 0.39
N ASN A 164 10.52 4.76 1.24
CA ASN A 164 11.72 5.36 1.83
C ASN A 164 12.37 4.51 2.95
N TRP A 165 12.08 3.22 2.97
CA TRP A 165 12.61 2.19 3.88
C TRP A 165 13.26 1.02 3.13
N GLU A 166 13.25 1.05 1.80
CA GLU A 166 13.96 0.12 0.92
C GLU A 166 15.40 0.61 0.71
#